data_AF-A0A6L8EER5-F1
#
_entry.id   AF-A0A6L8EER5-F1
#
_cell.length_a   1.000
_cell.length_b   1.000
_cell.length_c   1.000
_cell.angle_alpha   90.00
_cell.angle_beta   90.00
_cell.angle_gamma   90.00
#
_symmetry.space_group_name_H-M   'P 1'
#
loop_
_entity.id
_entity.type
_entity.pdbx_description
1 polymer ?
#
loop_
_entity_poly.entity_id
_entity_poly.type
_entity_poly.pdbx_seq_one_letter_code
_entity_poly.pdbx_strand_id
1 'polypeptide(L)'
;MSKREPERDPCLDVLLDLHGQTIVIDDVGHWVKFKVNRVEVTPERPHGLDYSLTLHAPDGARLVGFDNAHPVRTRRSQQSKPGSAMDHRHRLRAIRLYEYKDSATLLADFWQSVDDILYERGAIK
;
A
#
# COMPACT_ATOMS: atom_id res chain seq x y z
N MET A 1 8.52 12.39 -33.70
CA MET A 1 8.85 11.82 -32.38
C MET A 1 7.66 10.99 -31.93
N SER A 2 7.78 9.66 -31.98
CA SER A 2 6.71 8.78 -31.50
C SER A 2 6.61 8.96 -29.99
N LYS A 3 5.46 9.46 -29.50
CA LYS A 3 5.15 9.40 -28.07
C LYS A 3 5.01 7.91 -27.76
N ARG A 4 5.99 7.31 -27.08
CA ARG A 4 5.78 5.98 -26.48
C ARG A 4 4.55 6.12 -25.58
N GLU A 5 3.54 5.30 -25.81
CA GLU A 5 2.48 5.12 -24.83
C GLU A 5 3.13 4.68 -23.52
N PRO A 6 2.65 5.16 -22.36
CA PRO A 6 3.15 4.69 -21.08
C PRO A 6 3.03 3.17 -21.04
N GLU A 7 4.11 2.50 -20.64
CA GLU A 7 4.15 1.05 -20.50
C GLU A 7 3.01 0.62 -19.56
N ARG A 8 2.11 -0.23 -20.06
CA ARG A 8 0.96 -0.72 -19.31
C ARG A 8 1.48 -1.51 -18.11
N ASP A 9 1.07 -1.14 -16.90
CA ASP A 9 1.32 -1.94 -15.69
C ASP A 9 0.62 -3.31 -15.85
N PRO A 10 1.38 -4.41 -15.98
CA PRO A 10 0.83 -5.73 -16.29
C PRO A 10 0.07 -6.35 -15.11
N CYS A 11 0.34 -5.89 -13.88
CA CYS A 11 -0.27 -6.41 -12.65
C CYS A 11 -1.40 -5.53 -12.12
N LEU A 12 -1.74 -4.44 -12.83
CA LEU A 12 -2.80 -3.53 -12.41
C LEU A 12 -4.16 -4.23 -12.27
N ASP A 13 -4.53 -5.09 -13.22
CA ASP A 13 -5.81 -5.79 -13.16
C ASP A 13 -5.86 -6.74 -11.94
N VAL A 14 -4.76 -7.42 -11.63
CA VAL A 14 -4.64 -8.27 -10.43
C VAL A 14 -4.82 -7.45 -9.15
N LEU A 15 -4.19 -6.29 -9.06
CA LEU A 15 -4.33 -5.41 -7.90
C LEU A 15 -5.77 -4.90 -7.74
N LEU A 16 -6.47 -4.62 -8.84
CA LEU A 16 -7.86 -4.16 -8.83
C LEU A 16 -8.84 -5.28 -8.45
N ASP A 17 -8.58 -6.52 -8.90
CA ASP A 17 -9.39 -7.69 -8.55
C ASP A 17 -9.33 -8.04 -7.05
N LEU A 18 -8.30 -7.56 -6.35
CA LEU A 18 -8.20 -7.68 -4.89
C LEU A 18 -9.11 -6.70 -4.15
N HIS A 19 -9.70 -5.69 -4.81
CA HIS A 19 -10.56 -4.72 -4.15
C HIS A 19 -11.69 -5.39 -3.34
N GLY A 20 -11.81 -5.00 -2.07
CA GLY A 20 -12.86 -5.48 -1.17
C GLY A 20 -12.53 -6.82 -0.52
N GLN A 21 -11.47 -7.52 -0.95
CA GLN A 21 -11.07 -8.77 -0.34
C GLN A 21 -10.55 -8.56 1.08
N THR A 22 -10.96 -9.47 1.96
CA THR A 22 -10.47 -9.61 3.34
C THR A 22 -10.12 -11.08 3.53
N ILE A 23 -8.87 -11.36 3.86
CA ILE A 23 -8.31 -12.71 3.86
C ILE A 23 -7.67 -12.97 5.22
N VAL A 24 -8.09 -14.04 5.90
CA VAL A 24 -7.40 -14.55 7.09
C VAL A 24 -6.18 -15.34 6.63
N ILE A 25 -5.00 -15.02 7.18
CA ILE A 25 -3.71 -15.50 6.65
C ILE A 25 -2.98 -16.47 7.57
N ASP A 26 -3.48 -16.68 8.79
CA ASP A 26 -2.96 -17.68 9.72
C ASP A 26 -4.03 -18.21 10.68
N ASP A 27 -3.69 -19.24 11.44
CA ASP A 27 -4.58 -19.87 12.43
C ASP A 27 -4.77 -19.03 13.70
N VAL A 28 -3.95 -18.00 13.91
CA VAL A 28 -4.02 -17.09 15.06
C VAL A 28 -5.10 -16.02 14.83
N GLY A 29 -5.47 -15.76 13.57
CA GLY A 29 -6.52 -14.83 13.18
C GLY A 29 -6.00 -13.50 12.66
N HIS A 30 -4.74 -13.42 12.20
CA HIS A 30 -4.29 -12.26 11.44
C HIS A 30 -5.01 -12.23 10.09
N TRP A 31 -5.31 -11.02 9.62
CA TRP A 31 -6.01 -10.85 8.36
C TRP A 31 -5.50 -9.65 7.59
N VAL A 32 -5.54 -9.76 6.28
CA VAL A 32 -5.26 -8.66 5.36
C VAL A 32 -6.53 -8.15 4.72
N LYS A 33 -6.51 -6.87 4.35
CA LYS A 33 -7.60 -6.24 3.61
C LYS A 33 -7.08 -5.30 2.56
N PHE A 34 -7.75 -5.36 1.42
CA PHE A 34 -7.45 -4.61 0.22
C PHE A 34 -8.61 -3.68 -0.11
N LYS A 35 -8.32 -2.39 -0.26
CA LYS A 35 -9.20 -1.43 -0.92
C LYS A 35 -8.39 -0.79 -2.03
N VAL A 36 -8.77 -1.01 -3.28
CA VAL A 36 -8.05 -0.47 -4.45
C VAL A 36 -9.06 0.02 -5.47
N ASN A 37 -9.02 1.29 -5.85
CA ASN A 37 -9.92 1.85 -6.87
C ASN A 37 -9.10 2.60 -7.92
N ARG A 38 -9.58 2.57 -9.17
CA ARG A 38 -9.14 3.55 -10.17
C ARG A 38 -9.77 4.90 -9.83
N VAL A 39 -8.97 5.95 -9.92
CA VAL A 39 -9.39 7.34 -9.73
C VAL A 39 -8.78 8.21 -10.82
N GLU A 40 -9.26 9.44 -10.93
CA GLU A 40 -8.64 10.43 -11.80
C GLU A 40 -7.19 10.65 -11.39
N VAL A 41 -6.30 10.79 -12.39
CA VAL A 41 -4.90 11.11 -12.16
C VAL A 41 -4.80 12.54 -11.64
N THR A 42 -4.26 12.69 -10.44
CA THR A 42 -3.95 14.00 -9.84
C THR A 42 -2.48 14.06 -9.45
N PRO A 43 -1.91 15.24 -9.17
CA PRO A 43 -0.55 15.34 -8.64
C PRO A 43 -0.31 14.51 -7.37
N GLU A 44 -1.35 14.37 -6.53
CA GLU A 44 -1.31 13.56 -5.30
C GLU A 44 -1.42 12.05 -5.56
N ARG A 45 -2.05 11.66 -6.68
CA ARG A 45 -2.24 10.28 -7.13
C ARG A 45 -1.84 10.15 -8.61
N PRO A 46 -0.54 10.31 -8.93
CA PRO A 46 -0.08 10.36 -10.32
C PRO A 46 -0.29 9.03 -11.06
N HIS A 47 -0.48 7.95 -10.31
CA HIS A 47 -0.72 6.60 -10.83
C HIS A 47 -2.21 6.29 -11.06
N GLY A 48 -3.13 7.21 -10.77
CA GLY A 48 -4.58 7.02 -11.00
C GLY A 48 -5.20 5.94 -10.11
N LEU A 49 -4.62 5.72 -8.93
CA LEU A 49 -5.06 4.72 -7.96
C LEU A 49 -5.34 5.36 -6.60
N ASP A 50 -6.43 4.94 -5.95
CA ASP A 50 -6.67 5.13 -4.53
C ASP A 50 -6.59 3.76 -3.86
N TYR A 51 -5.60 3.56 -2.99
CA TYR A 51 -5.34 2.26 -2.39
C TYR A 51 -5.11 2.31 -0.88
N SER A 52 -5.49 1.20 -0.23
CA SER A 52 -5.20 0.87 1.16
C SER A 52 -5.06 -0.65 1.28
N LEU A 53 -3.83 -1.11 1.50
CA LEU A 53 -3.47 -2.50 1.79
C LEU A 53 -3.08 -2.59 3.25
N THR A 54 -3.65 -3.53 3.99
CA THR A 54 -3.55 -3.54 5.47
C THR A 54 -3.37 -4.93 6.02
N LEU A 55 -2.54 -5.06 7.06
CA LEU A 55 -2.46 -6.23 7.94
C LEU A 55 -3.04 -5.86 9.30
N HIS A 56 -3.84 -6.74 9.86
CA HIS A 56 -4.46 -6.58 11.17
C HIS A 56 -4.18 -7.79 12.07
N ALA A 57 -4.02 -7.51 13.36
CA ALA A 57 -4.02 -8.51 14.43
C ALA A 57 -5.44 -9.02 14.73
N PRO A 58 -5.58 -10.15 15.47
CA PRO A 58 -6.89 -10.70 15.84
C PRO A 58 -7.77 -9.74 16.65
N ASP A 59 -7.16 -8.81 17.39
CA ASP A 59 -7.85 -7.75 18.15
C ASP A 59 -8.26 -6.56 17.27
N GLY A 60 -8.00 -6.62 15.96
CA GLY A 60 -8.28 -5.57 14.98
C GLY A 60 -7.19 -4.50 14.86
N ALA A 61 -6.12 -4.55 15.68
CA ALA A 61 -5.05 -3.57 15.61
C ALA A 61 -4.33 -3.64 14.26
N ARG A 62 -4.19 -2.49 13.58
CA ARG A 62 -3.45 -2.40 12.32
C ARG A 62 -1.94 -2.54 12.58
N LEU A 63 -1.32 -3.53 11.95
CA LEU A 63 0.10 -3.82 12.06
C LEU A 63 0.91 -3.25 10.91
N VAL A 64 0.38 -3.35 9.69
CA VAL A 64 0.98 -2.84 8.45
C VAL A 64 -0.06 -2.07 7.65
N GLY A 65 0.41 -1.07 6.92
CA GLY A 65 -0.40 -0.31 5.99
C GLY A 65 0.40 0.16 4.78
N PHE A 66 -0.18 0.11 3.59
CA PHE A 66 0.27 0.86 2.42
C PHE A 66 -0.92 1.65 1.89
N ASP A 67 -0.79 2.96 1.79
CA ASP A 67 -1.90 3.89 1.61
C ASP A 67 -1.47 5.08 0.75
N ASN A 68 -2.42 5.72 0.08
CA ASN A 68 -2.18 7.00 -0.58
C ASN A 68 -3.32 8.02 -0.39
N ALA A 69 -4.16 7.81 0.62
CA ALA A 69 -5.37 8.61 0.86
C ALA A 69 -5.12 10.00 1.48
N HIS A 70 -3.97 10.22 2.12
CA HIS A 70 -3.63 11.50 2.75
C HIS A 70 -2.11 11.72 2.77
N PRO A 71 -1.65 12.99 2.80
CA PRO A 71 -0.22 13.27 2.85
C PRO A 71 0.37 12.87 4.20
N VAL A 72 1.63 12.40 4.20
CA VAL A 72 2.35 12.10 5.44
C VAL A 72 2.84 13.40 6.06
N ARG A 73 2.37 13.72 7.27
CA ARG A 73 2.92 14.82 8.07
C ARG A 73 4.23 14.40 8.75
N THR A 74 5.35 14.41 8.03
CA THR A 74 6.70 14.32 8.64
C THR A 74 7.26 15.72 8.91
N ARG A 75 8.27 15.86 9.79
CA ARG A 75 8.98 17.14 9.99
C ARG A 75 9.66 17.66 8.70
N ARG A 76 9.97 16.75 7.75
CA ARG A 76 10.40 17.07 6.37
C ARG A 76 9.24 17.41 5.42
N SER A 77 8.01 16.97 5.71
CA SER A 77 6.84 17.26 4.88
C SER A 77 6.39 18.72 4.92
N GLN A 78 6.88 19.51 5.87
CA GLN A 78 6.78 20.97 5.79
C GLN A 78 7.50 21.55 4.56
N GLN A 79 8.37 20.75 3.91
CA GLN A 79 9.03 21.06 2.63
C GLN A 79 8.49 20.22 1.45
N SER A 80 7.53 19.31 1.68
CA SER A 80 6.87 18.62 0.57
C SER A 80 6.09 19.67 -0.22
N LYS A 81 6.39 19.78 -1.52
CA LYS A 81 5.68 20.71 -2.39
C LYS A 81 4.17 20.37 -2.38
N PRO A 82 3.28 21.37 -2.37
CA PRO A 82 1.86 21.14 -2.62
C PRO A 82 1.68 20.27 -3.88
N GLY A 83 0.85 19.23 -3.80
CA GLY A 83 0.62 18.28 -4.91
C GLY A 83 1.69 17.19 -5.08
N SER A 84 2.42 16.82 -4.02
CA SER A 84 3.31 15.65 -4.05
C SER A 84 2.54 14.35 -3.86
N ALA A 85 3.04 13.26 -4.44
CA ALA A 85 2.53 11.91 -4.24
C ALA A 85 2.36 11.57 -2.75
N MET A 86 1.19 11.03 -2.39
CA MET A 86 0.80 10.79 -0.99
C MET A 86 1.10 9.36 -0.53
N ASP A 87 1.73 8.55 -1.37
CA ASP A 87 2.01 7.15 -1.10
C ASP A 87 2.89 6.99 0.16
N HIS A 88 2.43 6.14 1.06
CA HIS A 88 3.09 5.90 2.33
C HIS A 88 2.82 4.52 2.89
N ARG A 89 3.71 4.08 3.79
CA ARG A 89 3.54 2.86 4.55
C ARG A 89 3.48 3.12 6.04
N HIS A 90 2.62 2.38 6.72
CA HIS A 90 2.52 2.27 8.17
C HIS A 90 3.15 0.96 8.62
N ARG A 91 3.97 1.03 9.66
CA ARG A 91 4.40 -0.14 10.42
C ARG A 91 4.20 0.17 11.89
N LEU A 92 3.27 -0.54 12.53
CA LEU A 92 2.79 -0.24 13.87
C LEU A 92 2.35 1.25 13.97
N ARG A 93 3.12 2.07 14.71
CA ARG A 93 2.84 3.52 14.88
C ARG A 93 3.68 4.42 13.97
N ALA A 94 4.60 3.87 13.18
CA ALA A 94 5.52 4.64 12.35
C ALA A 94 4.99 4.78 10.92
N ILE A 95 5.04 6.01 10.39
CA ILE A 95 4.65 6.33 9.00
C ILE A 95 5.89 6.74 8.21
N ARG A 96 6.06 6.20 7.00
CA ARG A 96 7.16 6.50 6.07
C ARG A 96 6.59 6.76 4.68
N LEU A 97 7.20 7.68 3.93
CA LEU A 97 6.91 7.82 2.49
C LEU A 97 7.19 6.49 1.78
N TYR A 98 6.36 6.18 0.78
CA TYR A 98 6.50 5.04 -0.08
C TYR A 98 6.64 5.54 -1.52
N GLU A 99 7.59 4.99 -2.27
CA GLU A 99 7.80 5.34 -3.67
C GLU A 99 7.12 4.27 -4.51
N TYR A 100 5.90 4.57 -4.99
CA TYR A 100 5.18 3.66 -5.87
C TYR A 100 5.95 3.48 -7.18
N LYS A 101 6.15 2.22 -7.59
CA LYS A 101 6.77 1.87 -8.87
C LYS A 101 5.74 1.29 -9.84
N ASP A 102 5.12 0.20 -9.43
CA ASP A 102 4.07 -0.52 -10.16
C ASP A 102 3.28 -1.41 -9.19
N SER A 103 2.19 -1.98 -9.69
CA SER A 103 1.26 -2.80 -8.91
C SER A 103 1.92 -4.07 -8.38
N ALA A 104 2.84 -4.66 -9.15
CA ALA A 104 3.57 -5.86 -8.75
C ALA A 104 4.48 -5.58 -7.55
N THR A 105 5.22 -4.47 -7.59
CA THR A 105 6.09 -4.02 -6.52
C THR A 105 5.30 -3.67 -5.26
N LEU A 106 4.16 -2.97 -5.40
CA LEU A 106 3.28 -2.66 -4.27
C LEU A 106 2.82 -3.93 -3.55
N LEU A 107 2.37 -4.94 -4.29
CA LEU A 107 1.95 -6.22 -3.72
C LEU A 107 3.13 -6.96 -3.08
N ALA A 108 4.28 -7.03 -3.74
CA ALA A 108 5.47 -7.71 -3.22
C ALA A 108 5.97 -7.05 -1.93
N ASP A 109 6.09 -5.73 -1.90
CA ASP A 109 6.52 -4.98 -0.70
C ASP A 109 5.53 -5.12 0.46
N PHE A 110 4.22 -5.16 0.15
CA PHE A 110 3.18 -5.40 1.15
C PHE A 110 3.32 -6.78 1.78
N TRP A 111 3.40 -7.84 0.96
CA TRP A 111 3.53 -9.20 1.45
C TRP A 111 4.84 -9.45 2.20
N GLN A 112 5.95 -8.87 1.73
CA GLN A 112 7.21 -8.91 2.48
C GLN A 112 7.05 -8.27 3.88
N SER A 113 6.35 -7.13 3.97
CA SER A 113 6.09 -6.49 5.27
C SER A 113 5.16 -7.30 6.17
N VAL A 114 4.23 -8.06 5.57
CA VAL A 114 3.37 -9.01 6.29
C VAL A 114 4.23 -10.13 6.87
N ASP A 115 5.05 -10.77 6.05
CA ASP A 115 5.93 -11.86 6.46
C ASP A 115 6.89 -11.41 7.57
N ASP A 116 7.52 -10.24 7.42
CA ASP A 116 8.41 -9.66 8.43
C ASP A 116 7.69 -9.52 9.79
N ILE A 117 6.45 -9.01 9.80
CA ILE A 117 5.68 -8.82 11.03
C ILE A 117 5.23 -10.14 11.64
N LEU A 118 4.81 -11.10 10.81
CA LEU A 118 4.39 -12.41 11.29
C LEU A 118 5.59 -13.19 11.86
N TYR A 119 6.75 -13.11 11.22
CA TYR A 119 8.00 -13.70 11.70
C TYR A 119 8.41 -13.08 13.04
N GLU A 120 8.40 -11.74 13.15
CA GLU A 120 8.70 -11.04 14.41
C GLU A 120 7.75 -11.40 15.55
N ARG A 121 6.51 -11.77 15.22
CA ARG A 121 5.49 -12.21 16.18
C ARG A 121 5.50 -13.71 16.45
N GLY A 122 6.34 -14.47 15.75
CA GLY A 122 6.41 -15.93 15.86
C GLY A 122 5.20 -16.67 15.27
N ALA A 123 4.43 -16.01 14.41
CA ALA A 123 3.28 -16.61 13.72
C ALA A 123 3.70 -17.50 12.53
N ILE A 124 4.87 -17.20 11.95
CA ILE A 124 5.52 -18.01 10.90
C ILE A 124 6.99 -18.25 11.27
N LYS A 125 7.62 -19.27 10.68
CA LYS A 125 9.01 -19.69 10.97
C LYS A 125 9.91 -19.56 9.76
#